data_AF-A0A2R7KEE7-F1
#
_entry.id   AF-A0A2R7KEE7-F1
#
_cell.length_a   1.000
_cell.length_b   1.000
_cell.length_c   1.000
_cell.angle_alpha   90.00
_cell.angle_beta   90.00
_cell.angle_gamma   90.00
#
_symmetry.space_group_name_H-M   'P 1'
#
loop_
_entity.id
_entity.type
_entity.pdbx_description
1 polymer ?
#
loop_
_entity_poly.entity_id
_entity_poly.type
_entity_poly.pdbx_seq_one_letter_code
_entity_poly.pdbx_strand_id
1 'polypeptide(L)'
;MIKNSKKNNYNTMKKPFILIALSFMILQSCNAQSFDLADVKFPVDKASLTKYKLEDKQILELDYRLFKSVSPDVLHFNKASLSGHTGNANDDIAGTNLVYFYSNDKTGKIQAYKVETYTTPETKKLITAIESKLGKAVFDRGQDNRFRIWESADKKTIYLLESGQFSLNNDPKTASARFFAIDRSAKDLVDHRLTSGFQYYKDYLFEKSKKTGKYTYADFLKDMKAQGEGYYLKGDNTIK
;
A
#
# COMPACT_ATOMS: atom_id res chain seq x y z
N MET A 1 -49.44 56.90 52.65
CA MET A 1 -48.92 56.89 51.27
C MET A 1 -47.57 56.19 51.25
N ILE A 2 -47.51 54.94 50.82
CA ILE A 2 -46.25 54.19 50.67
C ILE A 2 -46.23 53.61 49.25
N LYS A 3 -45.25 54.06 48.45
CA LYS A 3 -44.93 53.55 47.12
C LYS A 3 -44.33 52.15 47.24
N ASN A 4 -44.74 51.22 46.38
CA ASN A 4 -43.94 50.03 46.08
C ASN A 4 -43.89 49.79 44.56
N SER A 5 -42.72 50.04 43.99
CA SER A 5 -42.32 49.72 42.63
C SER A 5 -41.45 48.47 42.68
N LYS A 6 -41.91 47.35 42.11
CA LYS A 6 -41.05 46.19 41.83
C LYS A 6 -40.52 46.28 40.40
N LYS A 7 -39.21 46.49 40.27
CA LYS A 7 -38.44 46.32 39.03
C LYS A 7 -38.12 44.83 38.83
N ASN A 8 -38.38 44.31 37.63
CA ASN A 8 -37.86 43.03 37.16
C ASN A 8 -36.41 43.22 36.69
N ASN A 9 -35.48 42.45 37.28
CA ASN A 9 -34.11 42.31 36.79
C ASN A 9 -33.96 40.95 36.09
N TYR A 10 -33.96 40.96 34.76
CA TYR A 10 -33.43 39.86 33.96
C TYR A 10 -32.11 40.31 33.34
N ASN A 11 -31.01 39.90 33.95
CA ASN A 11 -29.63 39.97 33.45
C ASN A 11 -28.81 39.28 34.54
N THR A 12 -28.05 38.21 34.33
CA THR A 12 -26.97 38.01 33.36
C THR A 12 -26.56 36.54 33.45
N MET A 13 -26.94 35.71 32.48
CA MET A 13 -26.48 34.32 32.45
C MET A 13 -26.38 33.82 31.01
N LYS A 14 -25.59 34.50 30.17
CA LYS A 14 -25.36 34.09 28.77
C LYS A 14 -23.93 34.21 28.26
N LYS A 15 -22.98 34.76 29.05
CA LYS A 15 -21.60 35.01 28.60
C LYS A 15 -20.58 33.86 28.85
N PRO A 16 -20.66 33.01 29.90
CA PRO A 16 -19.65 31.95 30.07
C PRO A 16 -19.87 30.72 29.16
N PHE A 17 -21.10 30.50 28.68
CA PHE A 17 -21.43 29.32 27.87
C PHE A 17 -20.92 29.42 26.41
N ILE A 18 -20.82 30.62 25.86
CA ILE A 18 -20.37 30.86 24.47
C ILE A 18 -18.86 30.59 24.34
N LEU A 19 -18.06 30.89 25.38
CA LEU A 19 -16.62 30.62 25.35
C LEU A 19 -16.30 29.12 25.35
N ILE A 20 -17.05 28.32 26.12
CA ILE A 20 -16.83 26.86 26.22
C ILE A 20 -17.17 26.16 24.89
N ALA A 21 -18.22 26.60 24.20
CA ALA A 21 -18.61 26.04 22.90
C ALA A 21 -17.57 26.34 21.79
N LEU A 22 -16.93 27.51 21.81
CA LEU A 22 -15.84 27.82 20.85
C LEU A 22 -14.58 26.98 21.11
N SER A 23 -14.24 26.68 22.37
CA SER A 23 -13.07 25.84 22.68
C SER A 23 -13.20 24.39 22.22
N PHE A 24 -14.42 23.83 22.14
CA PHE A 24 -14.63 22.47 21.62
C PHE A 24 -14.51 22.37 20.09
N MET A 25 -14.78 23.45 19.34
CA MET A 25 -14.62 23.44 17.87
C MET A 25 -13.16 23.44 17.42
N ILE A 26 -12.25 23.99 18.23
CA ILE A 26 -10.80 24.05 17.92
C ILE A 26 -10.12 22.68 18.17
N LEU A 27 -10.70 21.82 19.01
CA LEU A 27 -10.18 20.47 19.26
C LEU A 27 -10.58 19.44 18.17
N GLN A 28 -11.57 19.75 17.32
CA GLN A 28 -11.96 18.86 16.21
C GLN A 28 -11.15 19.11 14.92
N SER A 29 -10.43 20.23 14.79
CA SER A 29 -9.69 20.55 13.56
C SER A 29 -8.29 19.93 13.47
N CYS A 30 -7.88 19.10 14.44
CA CYS A 30 -6.56 18.48 14.48
C CYS A 30 -6.56 16.97 14.21
N ASN A 31 -7.63 16.42 13.61
CA ASN A 31 -7.58 15.12 12.95
C ASN A 31 -7.34 15.34 11.45
N ALA A 32 -6.14 15.82 11.10
CA ALA A 32 -5.68 15.64 9.73
C ALA A 32 -5.67 14.13 9.50
N GLN A 33 -6.62 13.63 8.71
CA GLN A 33 -6.69 12.21 8.36
C GLN A 33 -5.33 11.82 7.76
N SER A 34 -4.53 11.07 8.53
CA SER A 34 -3.24 10.58 8.08
C SER A 34 -3.49 9.69 6.88
N PHE A 35 -2.85 10.00 5.76
CA PHE A 35 -2.98 9.17 4.56
C PHE A 35 -2.32 7.83 4.78
N ASP A 36 -3.01 6.79 4.34
CA ASP A 36 -2.57 5.42 4.48
C ASP A 36 -2.68 4.72 3.12
N LEU A 37 -1.58 4.09 2.71
CA LEU A 37 -1.50 3.40 1.43
C LEU A 37 -2.50 2.24 1.36
N ALA A 38 -2.87 1.63 2.49
CA ALA A 38 -3.85 0.55 2.55
C ALA A 38 -5.29 1.00 2.25
N ASP A 39 -5.55 2.31 2.22
CA ASP A 39 -6.87 2.89 1.95
C ASP A 39 -6.96 3.52 0.55
N VAL A 40 -5.87 3.48 -0.24
CA VAL A 40 -5.86 3.95 -1.62
C VAL A 40 -6.79 3.09 -2.47
N LYS A 41 -7.72 3.75 -3.17
CA LYS A 41 -8.60 3.13 -4.16
C LYS A 41 -8.25 3.66 -5.53
N PHE A 42 -7.88 2.75 -6.44
CA PHE A 42 -7.50 3.14 -7.79
C PHE A 42 -8.69 3.26 -8.74
N PRO A 43 -8.57 4.08 -9.79
CA PRO A 43 -7.52 5.08 -10.01
C PRO A 43 -7.65 6.26 -9.03
N VAL A 44 -6.54 6.89 -8.63
CA VAL A 44 -6.56 8.09 -7.76
C VAL A 44 -6.01 9.30 -8.50
N ASP A 45 -6.57 10.47 -8.23
CA ASP A 45 -6.10 11.74 -8.80
C ASP A 45 -4.67 12.05 -8.35
N LYS A 46 -3.74 12.27 -9.29
CA LYS A 46 -2.37 12.68 -8.95
C LYS A 46 -2.36 13.95 -8.09
N ALA A 47 -3.29 14.87 -8.36
CA ALA A 47 -3.43 16.13 -7.63
C ALA A 47 -3.65 15.92 -6.12
N SER A 48 -4.30 14.83 -5.69
CA SER A 48 -4.56 14.57 -4.26
C SER A 48 -3.31 14.16 -3.49
N LEU A 49 -2.21 13.83 -4.19
CA LEU A 49 -0.97 13.35 -3.61
C LEU A 49 0.16 14.40 -3.60
N THR A 50 -0.05 15.57 -4.23
CA THR A 50 0.98 16.62 -4.38
C THR A 50 1.53 17.13 -3.05
N LYS A 51 0.70 17.13 -2.00
CA LYS A 51 1.10 17.50 -0.63
C LYS A 51 2.14 16.57 0.01
N TYR A 52 2.40 15.40 -0.58
CA TYR A 52 3.35 14.41 -0.07
C TYR A 52 4.75 14.50 -0.71
N LYS A 53 5.15 15.70 -1.18
CA LYS A 53 6.49 15.98 -1.72
C LYS A 53 6.91 14.98 -2.80
N LEU A 54 6.07 14.83 -3.81
CA LEU A 54 6.34 13.92 -4.93
C LEU A 54 7.48 14.47 -5.81
N GLU A 55 8.57 13.72 -5.91
CA GLU A 55 9.68 13.96 -6.84
C GLU A 55 9.39 13.23 -8.16
N ASP A 56 9.26 13.98 -9.26
CA ASP A 56 9.23 13.39 -10.60
C ASP A 56 10.60 12.79 -10.91
N LYS A 57 10.67 11.47 -11.11
CA LYS A 57 11.94 10.81 -11.44
C LYS A 57 12.37 11.01 -12.88
N GLN A 58 11.53 11.61 -13.72
CA GLN A 58 11.71 11.73 -15.16
C GLN A 58 11.94 10.37 -15.84
N ILE A 59 11.46 9.31 -15.19
CA ILE A 59 11.50 7.93 -15.67
C ILE A 59 10.10 7.57 -16.13
N LEU A 60 10.02 7.05 -17.34
CA LEU A 60 8.83 6.42 -17.89
C LEU A 60 9.01 4.91 -17.81
N GLU A 61 8.11 4.23 -17.10
CA GLU A 61 8.02 2.77 -17.10
C GLU A 61 6.75 2.39 -17.87
N LEU A 62 6.93 1.78 -19.05
CA LEU A 62 5.86 1.64 -20.04
C LEU A 62 5.28 3.02 -20.41
N ASP A 63 4.00 3.25 -20.14
CA ASP A 63 3.29 4.52 -20.36
C ASP A 63 3.11 5.32 -19.04
N TYR A 64 3.80 4.95 -17.96
CA TYR A 64 3.60 5.52 -16.62
C TYR A 64 4.82 6.32 -16.15
N ARG A 65 4.58 7.57 -15.78
CA ARG A 65 5.58 8.42 -15.14
C ARG A 65 5.68 8.08 -13.65
N LEU A 66 6.91 7.90 -13.18
CA LEU A 66 7.19 7.54 -11.79
C LEU A 66 7.40 8.78 -10.92
N PHE A 67 6.59 8.89 -9.87
CA PHE A 67 6.74 9.90 -8.82
C PHE A 67 7.18 9.24 -7.53
N LYS A 68 8.31 9.66 -6.97
CA LYS A 68 8.87 9.12 -5.72
C LYS A 68 8.49 10.00 -4.54
N SER A 69 8.26 9.40 -3.38
CA SER A 69 8.28 10.12 -2.10
C SER A 69 8.99 9.31 -1.02
N VAL A 70 9.76 10.02 -0.21
CA VAL A 70 10.38 9.54 1.05
C VAL A 70 9.70 10.19 2.27
N SER A 71 8.62 10.93 2.06
CA SER A 71 7.95 11.67 3.14
C SER A 71 7.38 10.69 4.18
N PRO A 72 7.63 10.90 5.48
CA PRO A 72 7.00 10.07 6.49
C PRO A 72 5.48 10.05 6.40
N ASP A 73 4.86 11.19 6.08
CA ASP A 73 3.41 11.36 6.01
C ASP A 73 2.68 10.48 4.97
N VAL A 74 3.41 9.89 4.01
CA VAL A 74 2.84 9.00 2.99
C VAL A 74 3.28 7.55 3.17
N LEU A 75 4.31 7.30 3.99
CA LEU A 75 4.89 5.98 4.24
C LEU A 75 4.19 5.28 5.40
N HIS A 76 2.90 5.10 5.26
CA HIS A 76 2.06 4.34 6.18
C HIS A 76 1.28 3.27 5.41
N PHE A 77 1.23 2.05 5.96
CA PHE A 77 0.34 1.00 5.47
C PHE A 77 -0.36 0.33 6.64
N ASN A 78 -1.69 0.39 6.66
CA ASN A 78 -2.54 -0.12 7.74
C ASN A 78 -2.06 0.37 9.11
N LYS A 79 -1.83 1.69 9.22
CA LYS A 79 -1.34 2.47 10.35
C LYS A 79 0.12 2.22 10.74
N ALA A 80 0.78 1.21 10.17
CA ALA A 80 2.19 0.98 10.42
C ALA A 80 3.04 2.01 9.67
N SER A 81 3.86 2.76 10.40
CA SER A 81 4.88 3.63 9.78
C SER A 81 5.99 2.78 9.18
N LEU A 82 6.33 3.09 7.94
CA LEU A 82 7.33 2.43 7.12
C LEU A 82 8.54 3.32 6.85
N SER A 83 8.57 4.53 7.40
CA SER A 83 9.71 5.44 7.29
C SER A 83 10.92 4.84 7.99
N GLY A 84 12.05 4.80 7.30
CA GLY A 84 13.29 4.23 7.80
C GLY A 84 14.41 4.42 6.80
N HIS A 85 15.65 4.37 7.28
CA HIS A 85 16.85 4.45 6.46
C HIS A 85 17.93 3.51 7.02
N THR A 86 18.74 2.92 6.13
CA THR A 86 19.98 2.23 6.50
C THR A 86 21.19 3.08 6.15
N GLY A 87 22.15 3.22 7.05
CA GLY A 87 23.37 3.99 6.81
C GLY A 87 23.39 5.32 7.57
N ASN A 88 24.44 6.11 7.34
CA ASN A 88 24.55 7.46 7.88
C ASN A 88 23.77 8.44 6.98
N ALA A 89 23.37 9.61 7.52
CA ALA A 89 22.55 10.59 6.79
C ALA A 89 23.13 11.10 5.44
N ASN A 90 24.39 10.78 5.13
CA ASN A 90 25.11 11.15 3.92
C ASN A 90 25.27 9.99 2.91
N ASP A 91 24.78 8.78 3.22
CA ASP A 91 24.80 7.66 2.27
C ASP A 91 23.69 7.86 1.24
N ASP A 92 24.08 8.31 0.05
CA ASP A 92 23.15 8.64 -1.02
C ASP A 92 22.33 7.40 -1.45
N ILE A 93 21.03 7.46 -1.14
CA ILE A 93 19.91 6.73 -1.75
C ILE A 93 19.82 5.23 -1.44
N ALA A 94 20.92 4.51 -1.21
CA ALA A 94 20.92 3.08 -0.94
C ALA A 94 20.53 2.77 0.52
N GLY A 95 19.24 2.91 0.86
CA GLY A 95 18.77 2.55 2.19
C GLY A 95 17.50 3.20 2.70
N THR A 96 17.00 4.25 2.04
CA THR A 96 15.80 4.98 2.50
C THR A 96 14.53 4.33 1.99
N ASN A 97 13.66 3.91 2.89
CA ASN A 97 12.34 3.40 2.53
C ASN A 97 11.53 4.47 1.79
N LEU A 98 10.78 4.06 0.78
CA LEU A 98 10.16 4.98 -0.16
C LEU A 98 8.91 4.39 -0.78
N VAL A 99 8.14 5.26 -1.45
CA VAL A 99 7.02 4.87 -2.30
C VAL A 99 7.16 5.51 -3.67
N TYR A 100 6.89 4.74 -4.72
CA TYR A 100 6.69 5.23 -6.08
C TYR A 100 5.20 5.19 -6.43
N PHE A 101 4.71 6.23 -7.10
CA PHE A 101 3.38 6.28 -7.70
C PHE A 101 3.50 6.27 -9.22
N TYR A 102 2.70 5.44 -9.88
CA TYR A 102 2.68 5.24 -11.32
C TYR A 102 1.56 6.06 -11.94
N SER A 103 1.91 7.22 -12.49
CA SER A 103 0.98 8.17 -13.11
C SER A 103 0.84 7.89 -14.60
N ASN A 104 -0.39 7.69 -15.05
CA ASN A 104 -0.70 7.71 -16.47
C ASN A 104 -0.89 9.18 -16.91
N ASP A 105 0.08 9.73 -17.63
CA ASP A 105 0.08 11.14 -18.02
C ASP A 105 -1.09 11.50 -18.94
N LYS A 106 -1.63 10.54 -19.71
CA LYS A 106 -2.79 10.76 -20.58
C LYS A 106 -4.07 11.05 -19.77
N THR A 107 -4.18 10.45 -18.59
CA THR A 107 -5.39 10.58 -17.73
C THR A 107 -5.17 11.44 -16.49
N GLY A 108 -3.91 11.74 -16.15
CA GLY A 108 -3.56 12.42 -14.90
C GLY A 108 -3.84 11.59 -13.64
N LYS A 109 -4.10 10.29 -13.79
CA LYS A 109 -4.43 9.38 -12.68
C LYS A 109 -3.25 8.50 -12.31
N ILE A 110 -3.13 8.21 -11.02
CA ILE A 110 -2.27 7.15 -10.51
C ILE A 110 -3.01 5.83 -10.59
N GLN A 111 -2.37 4.82 -11.20
CA GLN A 111 -2.92 3.47 -11.36
C GLN A 111 -2.20 2.41 -10.52
N ALA A 112 -1.05 2.76 -9.93
CA ALA A 112 -0.37 1.86 -9.00
C ALA A 112 0.50 2.65 -8.02
N TYR A 113 0.85 2.00 -6.91
CA TYR A 113 2.01 2.40 -6.12
C TYR A 113 2.92 1.20 -5.84
N LYS A 114 4.19 1.48 -5.57
CA LYS A 114 5.20 0.52 -5.14
C LYS A 114 5.90 1.05 -3.90
N VAL A 115 5.78 0.35 -2.78
CA VAL A 115 6.56 0.60 -1.57
C VAL A 115 7.84 -0.23 -1.64
N GLU A 116 8.97 0.38 -1.35
CA GLU A 116 10.24 -0.32 -1.14
C GLU A 116 10.76 -0.07 0.27
N THR A 117 11.05 -1.15 0.99
CA THR A 117 11.69 -1.11 2.31
C THR A 117 13.07 -1.75 2.23
N TYR A 118 14.06 -1.12 2.85
CA TYR A 118 15.44 -1.55 2.90
C TYR A 118 15.93 -1.83 4.33
N THR A 119 15.13 -1.49 5.34
CA THR A 119 15.40 -1.74 6.75
C THR A 119 14.64 -2.96 7.27
N THR A 120 15.32 -3.83 8.03
CA THR A 120 14.70 -5.05 8.61
C THR A 120 13.45 -4.76 9.46
N PRO A 121 13.42 -3.76 10.36
CA PRO A 121 12.25 -3.49 11.18
C PRO A 121 11.02 -3.09 10.34
N GLU A 122 11.18 -2.17 9.38
CA GLU A 122 10.07 -1.69 8.55
C GLU A 122 9.60 -2.73 7.55
N THR A 123 10.50 -3.58 7.02
CA THR A 123 10.12 -4.74 6.22
C THR A 123 9.21 -5.70 7.02
N LYS A 124 9.56 -6.00 8.28
CA LYS A 124 8.70 -6.84 9.15
C LYS A 124 7.36 -6.17 9.45
N LYS A 125 7.34 -4.86 9.71
CA LYS A 125 6.12 -4.08 9.91
C LYS A 125 5.22 -4.15 8.67
N LEU A 126 5.78 -3.93 7.48
CA LEU A 126 5.04 -3.99 6.21
C LEU A 126 4.40 -5.35 6.00
N ILE A 127 5.16 -6.44 6.15
CA ILE A 127 4.64 -7.81 5.98
C ILE A 127 3.49 -8.09 6.96
N THR A 128 3.68 -7.74 8.23
CA THR A 128 2.65 -7.92 9.28
C THR A 128 1.40 -7.10 8.97
N ALA A 129 1.58 -5.86 8.52
CA ALA A 129 0.49 -4.94 8.19
C ALA A 129 -0.32 -5.42 6.97
N ILE A 130 0.36 -5.97 5.95
CA ILE A 130 -0.25 -6.61 4.77
C ILE A 130 -1.08 -7.82 5.20
N GLU A 131 -0.50 -8.74 5.97
CA GLU A 131 -1.18 -9.97 6.41
C GLU A 131 -2.40 -9.65 7.28
N SER A 132 -2.30 -8.64 8.15
CA SER A 132 -3.41 -8.14 8.97
C SER A 132 -4.53 -7.52 8.12
N LYS A 133 -4.19 -6.75 7.09
CA LYS A 133 -5.17 -6.05 6.23
C LYS A 133 -5.82 -6.96 5.19
N LEU A 134 -5.02 -7.81 4.53
CA LEU A 134 -5.41 -8.58 3.34
C LEU A 134 -5.61 -10.07 3.62
N GLY A 135 -5.23 -10.57 4.80
CA GLY A 135 -5.34 -11.98 5.16
C GLY A 135 -4.33 -12.86 4.43
N LYS A 136 -4.71 -14.12 4.15
CA LYS A 136 -3.84 -15.10 3.49
C LYS A 136 -3.69 -14.77 2.00
N ALA A 137 -2.46 -14.86 1.51
CA ALA A 137 -2.16 -14.71 0.09
C ALA A 137 -2.84 -15.81 -0.74
N VAL A 138 -3.28 -15.46 -1.96
CA VAL A 138 -3.84 -16.42 -2.93
C VAL A 138 -2.74 -17.18 -3.68
N PHE A 139 -1.51 -16.68 -3.61
CA PHE A 139 -0.30 -17.28 -4.12
C PHE A 139 0.83 -16.95 -3.15
N ASP A 140 1.62 -17.95 -2.79
CA ASP A 140 2.76 -17.82 -1.91
C ASP A 140 3.84 -18.81 -2.33
N ARG A 141 4.99 -18.30 -2.77
CA ARG A 141 6.08 -19.14 -3.30
C ARG A 141 7.44 -18.66 -2.81
N GLY A 142 8.34 -19.61 -2.59
CA GLY A 142 9.74 -19.37 -2.26
C GLY A 142 10.07 -19.57 -0.79
N GLN A 143 11.36 -19.48 -0.46
CA GLN A 143 11.90 -19.64 0.89
C GLN A 143 12.65 -18.36 1.30
N ASP A 144 13.88 -18.18 0.79
CA ASP A 144 14.73 -17.01 1.09
C ASP A 144 14.19 -15.74 0.44
N ASN A 145 13.86 -15.83 -0.85
CA ASN A 145 13.09 -14.83 -1.56
C ASN A 145 11.67 -15.36 -1.71
N ARG A 146 10.71 -14.62 -1.16
CA ARG A 146 9.31 -15.02 -1.09
C ARG A 146 8.45 -14.07 -1.91
N PHE A 147 7.63 -14.64 -2.77
CA PHE A 147 6.73 -13.96 -3.69
C PHE A 147 5.29 -14.27 -3.29
N ARG A 148 4.51 -13.24 -3.01
CA ARG A 148 3.13 -13.39 -2.55
C ARG A 148 2.18 -12.47 -3.32
N ILE A 149 0.97 -12.97 -3.58
CA ILE A 149 -0.08 -12.21 -4.27
C ILE A 149 -1.36 -12.22 -3.45
N TRP A 150 -2.01 -11.07 -3.40
CA TRP A 150 -3.38 -10.93 -2.92
C TRP A 150 -4.23 -10.26 -3.99
N GLU A 151 -5.53 -10.50 -3.91
CA GLU A 151 -6.53 -9.79 -4.70
C GLU A 151 -7.49 -9.11 -3.73
N SER A 152 -7.78 -7.84 -3.98
CA SER A 152 -8.89 -7.13 -3.32
C SER A 152 -10.21 -7.89 -3.45
N ALA A 153 -11.12 -7.68 -2.49
CA ALA A 153 -12.42 -8.34 -2.48
C ALA A 153 -13.26 -8.00 -3.72
N ASP A 154 -13.19 -6.76 -4.20
CA ASP A 154 -13.87 -6.28 -5.42
C ASP A 154 -13.12 -6.65 -6.70
N LYS A 155 -11.98 -7.33 -6.59
CA LYS A 155 -11.12 -7.75 -7.70
C LYS A 155 -10.63 -6.59 -8.57
N LYS A 156 -10.58 -5.35 -8.08
CA LYS A 156 -10.06 -4.20 -8.84
C LYS A 156 -8.58 -3.95 -8.63
N THR A 157 -8.04 -4.37 -7.50
CA THR A 157 -6.62 -4.23 -7.16
C THR A 157 -5.96 -5.60 -6.98
N ILE A 158 -4.79 -5.76 -7.59
CA ILE A 158 -3.87 -6.87 -7.33
C ILE A 158 -2.70 -6.34 -6.50
N TYR A 159 -2.30 -7.11 -5.48
CA TYR A 159 -1.19 -6.79 -4.61
C TYR A 159 -0.08 -7.80 -4.80
N LEU A 160 1.15 -7.35 -5.03
CA LEU A 160 2.32 -8.19 -5.26
C LEU A 160 3.39 -7.86 -4.24
N LEU A 161 3.88 -8.85 -3.50
CA LEU A 161 4.96 -8.69 -2.54
C LEU A 161 6.13 -9.59 -2.91
N GLU A 162 7.28 -8.98 -3.13
CA GLU A 162 8.58 -9.64 -3.14
C GLU A 162 9.29 -9.27 -1.84
N SER A 163 9.73 -10.26 -1.07
CA SER A 163 10.47 -10.03 0.18
C SER A 163 11.62 -11.01 0.33
N GLY A 164 12.74 -10.57 0.88
CA GLY A 164 13.95 -11.38 1.04
C GLY A 164 15.09 -10.58 1.67
N GLN A 165 16.32 -11.04 1.46
CA GLN A 165 17.53 -10.32 1.86
C GLN A 165 18.20 -9.69 0.65
N PHE A 166 17.67 -8.54 0.19
CA PHE A 166 18.24 -7.77 -0.91
C PHE A 166 19.14 -6.67 -0.34
N SER A 167 20.42 -6.96 -0.07
CA SER A 167 21.40 -5.92 0.27
C SER A 167 21.88 -5.24 -1.01
N LEU A 168 21.72 -3.92 -1.12
CA LEU A 168 22.46 -3.19 -2.16
C LEU A 168 23.91 -2.96 -1.72
N ASN A 169 24.19 -2.60 -0.45
CA ASN A 169 25.54 -2.19 -0.03
C ASN A 169 25.95 -2.50 1.44
N ASN A 170 25.15 -3.21 2.25
CA ASN A 170 25.45 -3.41 3.68
C ASN A 170 25.65 -4.90 4.05
N ASP A 171 26.76 -5.16 4.75
CA ASP A 171 26.99 -6.35 5.56
C ASP A 171 26.76 -5.98 7.05
N PRO A 172 25.87 -6.66 7.79
CA PRO A 172 25.03 -7.78 7.37
C PRO A 172 23.88 -7.37 6.45
N LYS A 173 23.48 -8.31 5.58
CA LYS A 173 22.34 -8.14 4.68
C LYS A 173 21.07 -7.81 5.47
N THR A 174 20.39 -6.74 5.09
CA THR A 174 19.12 -6.35 5.68
C THR A 174 17.95 -7.03 4.97
N ALA A 175 16.87 -7.30 5.71
CA ALA A 175 15.64 -7.77 5.11
C ALA A 175 14.95 -6.60 4.40
N SER A 176 14.54 -6.83 3.17
CA SER A 176 13.95 -5.82 2.28
C SER A 176 12.73 -6.37 1.55
N ALA A 177 11.87 -5.48 1.10
CA ALA A 177 10.67 -5.84 0.37
C ALA A 177 10.31 -4.82 -0.71
N ARG A 178 9.67 -5.31 -1.76
CA ARG A 178 8.98 -4.53 -2.78
C ARG A 178 7.51 -4.93 -2.78
N PHE A 179 6.64 -3.98 -2.47
CA PHE A 179 5.21 -4.20 -2.38
C PHE A 179 4.47 -3.31 -3.37
N PHE A 180 3.77 -3.92 -4.32
CA PHE A 180 2.95 -3.25 -5.31
C PHE A 180 1.48 -3.37 -4.95
N ALA A 181 0.73 -2.29 -5.17
CA ALA A 181 -0.71 -2.32 -5.34
C ALA A 181 -1.03 -1.72 -6.71
N ILE A 182 -1.71 -2.49 -7.56
CA ILE A 182 -1.92 -2.16 -8.98
C ILE A 182 -3.40 -2.25 -9.31
N ASP A 183 -3.94 -1.20 -9.94
CA ASP A 183 -5.23 -1.23 -10.62
C ASP A 183 -5.23 -2.29 -11.72
N ARG A 184 -6.09 -3.29 -11.63
CA ARG A 184 -6.17 -4.36 -12.63
C ARG A 184 -6.61 -3.89 -14.01
N SER A 185 -7.17 -2.69 -14.12
CA SER A 185 -7.45 -2.09 -15.42
C SER A 185 -6.17 -1.70 -16.18
N ALA A 186 -5.08 -1.42 -15.48
CA ALA A 186 -3.73 -1.21 -16.03
C ALA A 186 -3.07 -2.55 -16.39
N LYS A 187 -3.62 -3.22 -17.40
CA LYS A 187 -3.22 -4.59 -17.80
C LYS A 187 -1.74 -4.70 -18.13
N ASP A 188 -1.17 -3.69 -18.78
CA ASP A 188 0.24 -3.64 -19.15
C ASP A 188 1.17 -3.63 -17.92
N LEU A 189 0.84 -2.86 -16.88
CA LEU A 189 1.56 -2.91 -15.60
C LEU A 189 1.41 -4.27 -14.92
N VAL A 190 0.19 -4.83 -14.88
CA VAL A 190 -0.03 -6.15 -14.28
C VAL A 190 0.82 -7.21 -15.00
N ASP A 191 0.77 -7.25 -16.33
CA ASP A 191 1.49 -8.24 -17.14
C ASP A 191 3.01 -8.09 -17.06
N HIS A 192 3.51 -6.85 -16.95
CA HIS A 192 4.92 -6.54 -16.74
C HIS A 192 5.41 -7.02 -15.36
N ARG A 193 4.58 -6.87 -14.32
CA ARG A 193 4.93 -7.25 -12.94
C ARG A 193 4.72 -8.72 -12.63
N LEU A 194 3.86 -9.42 -13.35
CA LEU A 194 3.69 -10.87 -13.26
C LEU A 194 4.80 -11.63 -14.03
N THR A 195 6.06 -11.29 -13.78
CA THR A 195 7.25 -11.94 -14.35
C THR A 195 8.15 -12.50 -13.24
N SER A 196 9.22 -13.22 -13.59
CA SER A 196 10.17 -13.80 -12.63
C SER A 196 9.45 -14.67 -11.58
N GLY A 197 9.62 -14.42 -10.28
CA GLY A 197 8.99 -15.18 -9.20
C GLY A 197 7.45 -15.21 -9.23
N PHE A 198 6.81 -14.27 -9.95
CA PHE A 198 5.36 -14.24 -10.15
C PHE A 198 4.89 -14.95 -11.43
N GLN A 199 5.80 -15.43 -12.28
CA GLN A 199 5.46 -16.08 -13.55
C GLN A 199 4.52 -17.28 -13.35
N TYR A 200 4.72 -18.07 -12.29
CA TYR A 200 3.84 -19.20 -11.98
C TYR A 200 2.38 -18.80 -11.75
N TYR A 201 2.13 -17.60 -11.25
CA TYR A 201 0.76 -17.07 -11.12
C TYR A 201 0.24 -16.59 -12.47
N LYS A 202 1.10 -16.03 -13.33
CA LYS A 202 0.75 -15.66 -14.71
C LYS A 202 0.30 -16.87 -15.52
N ASP A 203 1.02 -17.99 -15.40
CA ASP A 203 0.67 -19.25 -16.07
C ASP A 203 -0.70 -19.75 -15.60
N TYR A 204 -0.97 -19.67 -14.29
CA TYR A 204 -2.30 -19.94 -13.75
C TYR A 204 -3.38 -19.02 -14.34
N LEU A 205 -3.14 -17.70 -14.42
CA LEU A 205 -4.12 -16.78 -14.99
C LEU A 205 -4.41 -17.08 -16.46
N PHE A 206 -3.38 -17.48 -17.21
CA PHE A 206 -3.52 -17.92 -18.60
C PHE A 206 -4.36 -19.19 -18.69
N GLU A 207 -4.06 -20.24 -17.91
CA GLU A 207 -4.89 -21.45 -17.89
C GLU A 207 -6.32 -21.18 -17.42
N LYS A 208 -6.48 -20.33 -16.41
CA LYS A 208 -7.79 -19.92 -15.91
C LYS A 208 -8.66 -19.27 -16.97
N SER A 209 -8.08 -18.45 -17.87
CA SER A 209 -8.83 -17.81 -18.96
C SER A 209 -9.44 -18.79 -19.97
N LYS A 210 -8.94 -20.03 -20.01
CA LYS A 210 -9.44 -21.11 -20.88
C LYS A 210 -10.54 -21.94 -20.22
N LYS A 211 -10.76 -21.77 -18.92
CA LYS A 211 -11.71 -22.57 -18.12
C LYS A 211 -13.00 -21.77 -17.90
N THR A 212 -14.13 -22.47 -17.82
CA THR A 212 -15.41 -21.87 -17.40
C THR A 212 -15.65 -22.12 -15.92
N GLY A 213 -16.21 -21.13 -15.21
CA GLY A 213 -16.54 -21.24 -13.80
C GLY A 213 -15.36 -21.03 -12.83
N LYS A 214 -15.50 -21.54 -11.61
CA LYS A 214 -14.51 -21.34 -10.54
C LYS A 214 -13.30 -22.25 -10.79
N TYR A 215 -12.15 -21.63 -11.06
CA TYR A 215 -10.85 -22.29 -11.16
C TYR A 215 -9.85 -21.55 -10.29
N THR A 216 -9.36 -22.22 -9.25
CA THR A 216 -8.47 -21.67 -8.23
C THR A 216 -7.01 -22.01 -8.54
N TYR A 217 -6.07 -21.35 -7.84
CA TYR A 217 -4.66 -21.71 -7.97
C TYR A 217 -4.37 -23.15 -7.52
N ALA A 218 -5.13 -23.64 -6.53
CA ALA A 218 -5.00 -25.03 -6.08
C ALA A 218 -5.46 -26.03 -7.15
N ASP A 219 -6.53 -25.71 -7.89
CA ASP A 219 -6.97 -26.53 -9.04
C ASP A 219 -5.89 -26.56 -10.12
N PHE A 220 -5.25 -25.42 -10.40
CA PHE A 220 -4.13 -25.33 -11.32
C PHE A 220 -2.95 -26.21 -10.90
N LEU A 221 -2.52 -26.17 -9.64
CA LEU A 221 -1.43 -27.03 -9.15
C LEU A 221 -1.77 -28.52 -9.27
N LYS A 222 -3.05 -28.89 -9.06
CA LYS A 222 -3.52 -30.27 -9.25
C LYS A 222 -3.47 -30.69 -10.72
N ASP A 223 -3.93 -29.85 -11.63
CA ASP A 223 -3.90 -30.10 -13.08
C ASP A 223 -2.45 -30.23 -13.57
N MET A 224 -1.55 -29.32 -13.16
CA MET A 224 -0.12 -29.37 -13.50
C MET A 224 0.53 -30.66 -13.00
N LYS A 225 0.25 -31.09 -11.76
CA LYS A 225 0.75 -32.37 -11.23
C LYS A 225 0.28 -33.55 -12.08
N ALA A 226 -1.01 -33.58 -12.45
CA ALA A 226 -1.57 -34.66 -13.26
C ALA A 226 -0.99 -34.73 -14.68
N GLN A 227 -0.52 -33.60 -15.21
CA GLN A 227 0.15 -33.49 -16.51
C GLN A 227 1.66 -33.82 -16.46
N GLY A 228 2.20 -34.15 -15.29
CA GLY A 228 3.63 -34.41 -15.12
C GLY A 228 4.47 -33.15 -14.82
N GLU A 229 3.85 -31.98 -14.73
CA GLU A 229 4.51 -30.69 -14.50
C GLU A 229 4.71 -30.41 -13.00
N GLY A 230 5.32 -31.36 -12.30
CA GLY A 230 5.50 -31.34 -10.84
C GLY A 230 6.33 -30.15 -10.33
N TYR A 231 7.11 -29.49 -11.19
CA TYR A 231 7.93 -28.33 -10.81
C TYR A 231 7.09 -27.13 -10.35
N TYR A 232 5.83 -27.04 -10.75
CA TYR A 232 4.91 -26.00 -10.24
C TYR A 232 4.70 -26.09 -8.73
N LEU A 233 4.84 -27.28 -8.14
CA LEU A 233 4.69 -27.50 -6.70
C LEU A 233 5.97 -27.16 -5.92
N LYS A 234 7.14 -27.09 -6.58
CA LYS A 234 8.41 -26.85 -5.90
C LYS A 234 8.47 -25.44 -5.32
N GLY A 235 8.51 -25.36 -3.99
CA GLY A 235 8.56 -24.09 -3.27
C GLY A 235 7.21 -23.35 -3.22
N ASP A 236 6.10 -23.99 -3.59
CA ASP A 236 4.77 -23.46 -3.27
C ASP A 236 4.49 -23.60 -1.77
N ASN A 237 3.93 -22.55 -1.18
CA ASN A 237 3.50 -22.48 0.21
C ASN A 237 1.99 -22.18 0.32
N THR A 238 1.28 -22.18 -0.81
CA THR A 238 -0.13 -21.78 -0.91
C THR A 238 -1.02 -22.86 -0.32
N ILE A 239 -0.75 -24.11 -0.68
CA ILE A 239 -1.41 -25.30 -0.15
C ILE A 239 -0.54 -25.84 0.99
N LYS A 240 -1.01 -25.70 2.23
CA LYS A 240 -0.43 -26.33 3.41
C LYS A 240 -1.38 -27.40 3.91
#